data_AF-A0A8H3IHR8-F1
#
_entry.id   AF-A0A8H3IHR8-F1
#
_cell.length_a   1.000
_cell.length_b   1.000
_cell.length_c   1.000
_cell.angle_alpha   90.00
_cell.angle_beta   90.00
_cell.angle_gamma   90.00
#
_symmetry.space_group_name_H-M   'P 1'
#
loop_
_entity.id
_entity.type
_entity.pdbx_description
1 polymer ?
#
loop_
_entity_poly.entity_id
_entity_poly.type
_entity_poly.pdbx_seq_one_letter_code
_entity_poly.pdbx_strand_id
1 'polypeptide(L)'
;MSHFKSLKRKRFNQPEEIAFDFSARQDYLTGFHKRKLERAKHALDISIRKAKEIKLETRRQLRAERKAELERYVKSVDEMIAKDDESWGSSDADGPPKDNGTHDEKLQPLDHEDNYSDEDRYTTVLIEEVDVTRQGLKKLDREEEEDEANAQQQSQSPGGRLTEDKGSTSKKRRWTKNAPNRDKTKKKRPRYEAKAERKITRSKERSGGMKAKAKRKGRYT
;
A
#
# COMPACT_ATOMS: atom_id res chain seq x y z
N MET A 1 -13.98 -23.54 -25.32
CA MET A 1 -14.02 -22.11 -25.72
C MET A 1 -15.12 -21.42 -24.92
N SER A 2 -14.76 -20.69 -23.85
CA SER A 2 -15.78 -20.01 -23.04
C SER A 2 -16.32 -18.79 -23.80
N HIS A 3 -17.64 -18.78 -23.99
CA HIS A 3 -18.33 -17.66 -24.63
C HIS A 3 -18.50 -16.55 -23.58
N PHE A 4 -17.73 -15.47 -23.70
CA PHE A 4 -17.97 -14.27 -22.92
C PHE A 4 -19.31 -13.66 -23.34
N LYS A 5 -20.37 -13.97 -22.58
CA LYS A 5 -21.70 -13.39 -22.74
C LYS A 5 -21.57 -11.89 -22.52
N SER A 6 -21.75 -11.08 -23.56
CA SER A 6 -21.71 -9.62 -23.43
C SER A 6 -22.90 -9.18 -22.57
N LEU A 7 -22.63 -8.76 -21.33
CA LEU A 7 -23.65 -8.17 -20.48
C LEU A 7 -24.13 -6.88 -21.14
N LYS A 8 -25.32 -6.93 -21.76
CA LYS A 8 -26.01 -5.74 -22.24
C LYS A 8 -26.26 -4.84 -21.03
N ARG A 9 -25.61 -3.67 -21.02
CA ARG A 9 -25.79 -2.66 -19.96
C ARG A 9 -27.27 -2.28 -19.90
N LYS A 10 -27.97 -2.67 -18.83
CA LYS A 10 -29.32 -2.19 -18.54
C LYS A 10 -29.25 -0.67 -18.44
N ARG A 11 -30.02 0.02 -19.29
CA ARG A 11 -30.19 1.47 -19.20
C ARG A 11 -31.13 1.70 -18.03
N PHE A 12 -30.55 1.95 -16.85
CA PHE A 12 -31.34 2.36 -15.71
C PHE A 12 -32.11 3.62 -16.06
N ASN A 13 -33.40 3.60 -15.71
CA ASN A 13 -34.43 4.63 -15.83
C ASN A 13 -33.84 6.01 -16.11
N GLN A 14 -33.86 6.39 -17.39
CA GLN A 14 -33.70 7.80 -17.75
C GLN A 14 -34.95 8.49 -17.20
N PRO A 15 -34.82 9.54 -16.39
CA PRO A 15 -35.99 10.30 -15.97
C PRO A 15 -36.73 10.80 -17.22
N GLU A 16 -38.07 10.78 -17.19
CA GLU A 16 -38.92 11.20 -18.30
C GLU A 16 -38.68 12.68 -18.65
N GLU A 17 -38.32 13.49 -17.66
CA GLU A 17 -38.02 14.92 -17.82
C GLU A 17 -36.70 15.27 -17.13
N ILE A 18 -35.86 16.06 -17.81
CA ILE A 18 -34.60 16.59 -17.27
C ILE A 18 -34.79 18.08 -17.04
N ALA A 19 -35.04 18.48 -15.79
CA ALA A 19 -35.09 19.88 -15.40
C ALA A 19 -33.65 20.45 -15.32
N PHE A 20 -33.36 21.46 -16.13
CA PHE A 20 -32.07 22.16 -16.09
C PHE A 20 -32.17 23.41 -15.21
N ASP A 21 -31.62 23.32 -14.01
CA ASP A 21 -31.42 24.49 -13.17
C ASP A 21 -30.18 25.28 -13.64
N PHE A 22 -30.43 26.50 -14.13
CA PHE A 22 -29.37 27.40 -14.59
C PHE A 22 -28.46 27.86 -13.46
N SER A 23 -28.96 27.96 -12.22
CA SER A 23 -28.15 28.37 -11.07
C SER A 23 -27.16 27.27 -10.67
N ALA A 24 -27.62 26.03 -10.52
CA ALA A 24 -26.77 24.87 -10.33
C ALA A 24 -25.75 24.69 -11.46
N ARG A 25 -26.12 25.02 -12.71
CA ARG A 25 -25.19 25.02 -13.84
C ARG A 25 -24.10 26.09 -13.70
N GLN A 26 -24.44 27.29 -13.27
CA GLN A 26 -23.46 28.34 -13.04
C GLN A 26 -22.50 27.97 -11.90
N ASP A 27 -23.02 27.46 -10.78
CA ASP A 27 -22.20 26.95 -9.67
C ASP A 27 -21.31 25.79 -10.09
N TYR A 28 -21.81 24.91 -10.96
CA TYR A 28 -21.01 23.87 -11.56
C TYR A 28 -19.93 24.45 -12.48
N LEU A 29 -20.20 25.48 -13.28
CA LEU A 29 -19.17 26.05 -14.16
C LEU A 29 -18.13 26.90 -13.42
N THR A 30 -18.46 27.54 -12.31
CA THR A 30 -17.53 28.41 -11.57
C THR A 30 -16.89 27.70 -10.37
N GLY A 31 -17.57 26.73 -9.77
CA GLY A 31 -17.17 26.00 -8.56
C GLY A 31 -16.13 24.89 -8.76
N PHE A 32 -15.28 24.95 -9.79
CA PHE A 32 -14.28 23.90 -10.06
C PHE A 32 -13.35 23.64 -8.87
N HIS A 33 -12.95 24.69 -8.15
CA HIS A 33 -12.14 24.56 -6.95
C HIS A 33 -12.89 23.83 -5.83
N LYS A 34 -14.16 24.18 -5.59
CA LYS A 34 -15.04 23.50 -4.62
C LYS A 34 -15.14 22.01 -4.93
N ARG A 35 -15.44 21.63 -6.17
CA ARG A 35 -15.48 20.21 -6.59
C ARG A 35 -14.15 19.49 -6.51
N LYS A 36 -13.03 20.19 -6.72
CA LYS A 36 -11.70 19.61 -6.56
C LYS A 36 -11.45 19.28 -5.09
N LEU A 37 -11.79 20.18 -4.17
CA LEU A 37 -11.71 19.96 -2.73
C LEU A 37 -12.67 18.84 -2.28
N GLU A 38 -13.91 18.85 -2.74
CA GLU A 38 -14.90 17.80 -2.44
C GLU A 38 -14.42 16.42 -2.90
N ARG A 39 -13.85 16.31 -4.11
CA ARG A 39 -13.28 15.05 -4.57
C ARG A 39 -12.10 14.58 -3.71
N ALA A 40 -11.24 15.50 -3.29
CA ALA A 40 -10.14 15.18 -2.39
C ALA A 40 -10.66 14.70 -1.02
N LYS A 41 -11.64 15.40 -0.45
CA LYS A 41 -12.31 15.02 0.81
C LYS A 41 -12.98 13.65 0.69
N HIS A 42 -13.78 13.45 -0.34
CA HIS A 42 -14.47 12.18 -0.59
C HIS A 42 -13.49 11.01 -0.78
N ALA A 43 -12.36 11.22 -1.46
CA ALA A 43 -11.33 10.19 -1.59
C ALA A 43 -10.71 9.83 -0.23
N LEU A 44 -10.46 10.84 0.60
CA LEU A 44 -9.99 10.68 1.97
C LEU A 44 -11.05 9.94 2.82
N ASP A 45 -12.32 10.34 2.76
CA ASP A 45 -13.40 9.70 3.51
C ASP A 45 -13.56 8.22 3.15
N ILE A 46 -13.45 7.88 1.86
CA ILE A 46 -13.46 6.48 1.41
C ILE A 46 -12.26 5.72 1.98
N SER A 47 -11.06 6.31 1.96
CA SER A 47 -9.87 5.65 2.51
C SER A 47 -9.99 5.41 4.02
N ILE A 48 -10.54 6.38 4.77
CA ILE A 48 -10.79 6.24 6.21
C ILE A 48 -11.83 5.15 6.46
N ARG A 49 -12.93 5.13 5.70
CA ARG A 49 -13.97 4.10 5.84
C ARG A 49 -13.39 2.71 5.61
N LYS A 50 -12.63 2.52 4.51
CA LYS A 50 -11.97 1.25 4.20
C LYS A 50 -10.95 0.85 5.25
N ALA A 51 -10.14 1.78 5.76
CA ALA A 51 -9.17 1.49 6.81
C ALA A 51 -9.85 1.01 8.11
N LYS A 52 -10.97 1.61 8.47
CA LYS A 52 -11.79 1.18 9.63
C LYS A 52 -12.38 -0.20 9.42
N GLU A 53 -12.94 -0.47 8.24
CA GLU A 53 -13.48 -1.79 7.87
C GLU A 53 -12.41 -2.87 7.98
N ILE A 54 -11.23 -2.64 7.37
CA ILE A 54 -10.09 -3.57 7.43
C ILE A 54 -9.66 -3.80 8.89
N LYS A 55 -9.52 -2.74 9.70
CA LYS A 55 -9.14 -2.87 11.12
C LYS A 55 -10.16 -3.69 11.92
N LEU A 56 -11.45 -3.56 11.60
CA LEU A 56 -12.49 -4.31 12.28
C LEU A 56 -12.45 -5.79 11.87
N GLU A 57 -12.27 -6.07 10.58
CA GLU A 57 -12.11 -7.42 10.04
C GLU A 57 -10.89 -8.13 10.61
N THR A 58 -9.72 -7.48 10.63
CA THR A 58 -8.49 -8.06 11.21
C THR A 58 -8.65 -8.37 12.69
N ARG A 59 -9.29 -7.47 13.46
CA ARG A 59 -9.58 -7.73 14.87
C ARG A 59 -10.56 -8.87 15.07
N ARG A 60 -11.54 -9.02 14.18
CA ARG A 60 -12.48 -10.16 14.19
C ARG A 60 -11.76 -11.46 13.88
N GLN A 61 -10.86 -11.46 12.90
CA GLN A 61 -10.02 -12.61 12.53
C GLN A 61 -9.13 -13.03 13.70
N LEU A 62 -8.38 -12.11 14.30
CA LEU A 62 -7.53 -12.40 15.47
C LEU A 62 -8.31 -13.00 16.65
N ARG A 63 -9.53 -12.51 16.92
CA ARG A 63 -10.37 -13.08 17.97
C ARG A 63 -10.87 -14.48 17.62
N ALA A 64 -11.22 -14.72 16.36
CA ALA A 64 -11.64 -16.03 15.89
C ALA A 64 -10.48 -17.04 15.92
N GLU A 65 -9.27 -16.60 15.52
CA GLU A 65 -8.05 -17.39 15.59
C GLU A 65 -7.73 -17.79 17.04
N ARG A 66 -7.68 -16.81 17.96
CA ARG A 66 -7.46 -17.10 19.39
C ARG A 66 -8.50 -18.05 19.96
N LYS A 67 -9.78 -17.88 19.60
CA LYS A 67 -10.84 -18.80 20.05
C LYS A 67 -10.62 -20.20 19.52
N ALA A 68 -10.29 -20.35 18.23
CA ALA A 68 -10.01 -21.65 17.63
C ALA A 68 -8.75 -22.31 18.20
N GLU A 69 -7.72 -21.53 18.53
CA GLU A 69 -6.52 -22.00 19.22
C GLU A 69 -6.83 -22.53 20.62
N LEU A 70 -7.63 -21.78 21.41
CA LEU A 70 -8.08 -22.23 22.71
C LEU A 70 -8.93 -23.51 22.62
N GLU A 71 -9.87 -23.58 21.67
CA GLU A 71 -10.69 -24.79 21.44
C GLU A 71 -9.82 -25.99 21.05
N ARG A 72 -8.76 -25.81 20.26
CA ARG A 72 -7.81 -26.87 19.93
C ARG A 72 -6.98 -27.28 21.13
N TYR A 73 -6.54 -26.31 21.93
CA TYR A 73 -5.75 -26.57 23.12
C TYR A 73 -6.56 -27.36 24.16
N VAL A 74 -7.80 -26.94 24.45
CA VAL A 74 -8.70 -27.67 25.35
C VAL A 74 -8.90 -29.10 24.85
N LYS A 75 -9.22 -29.30 23.56
CA LYS A 75 -9.33 -30.65 22.98
C LYS A 75 -8.04 -31.47 23.16
N SER A 76 -6.87 -30.86 22.95
CA SER A 76 -5.60 -31.57 23.13
C SER A 76 -5.34 -31.95 24.59
N VAL A 77 -5.76 -31.12 25.55
CA VAL A 77 -5.66 -31.42 26.99
C VAL A 77 -6.65 -32.52 27.37
N ASP A 78 -7.90 -32.43 26.91
CA ASP A 78 -8.91 -33.46 27.13
C ASP A 78 -8.45 -34.82 26.55
N GLU A 79 -7.82 -34.83 25.37
CA GLU A 79 -7.24 -36.02 24.76
C GLU A 79 -6.03 -36.57 25.54
N MET A 80 -5.23 -35.71 26.20
CA MET A 80 -4.13 -36.16 27.07
C MET A 80 -4.67 -36.78 28.36
N ILE A 81 -5.64 -36.13 29.00
CA ILE A 81 -6.31 -36.64 30.21
C ILE A 81 -6.99 -37.98 29.91
N ALA A 82 -7.74 -38.07 28.80
CA ALA A 82 -8.41 -39.31 28.43
C ALA A 82 -7.42 -40.48 28.17
N LYS A 83 -6.24 -40.19 27.59
CA LYS A 83 -5.18 -41.19 27.40
C LYS A 83 -4.52 -41.59 28.72
N ASP A 84 -4.33 -40.65 29.63
CA ASP A 84 -3.78 -40.92 30.97
C ASP A 84 -4.76 -41.73 31.83
N ASP A 85 -6.08 -41.46 31.74
CA ASP A 85 -7.14 -42.26 32.38
C ASP A 85 -7.18 -43.71 31.82
N GLU A 86 -7.06 -43.87 30.49
CA GLU A 86 -6.95 -45.20 29.86
C GLU A 86 -5.67 -45.95 30.27
N SER A 87 -4.61 -45.22 30.59
CA SER A 87 -3.32 -45.74 31.07
C SER A 87 -3.31 -46.04 32.57
N TRP A 88 -4.07 -45.30 33.38
CA TRP A 88 -4.09 -45.40 34.85
C TRP A 88 -5.20 -46.32 35.42
N GLY A 89 -6.14 -46.80 34.61
CA GLY A 89 -6.69 -48.14 34.83
C GLY A 89 -8.20 -48.31 34.75
N SER A 90 -8.55 -49.42 34.09
CA SER A 90 -9.60 -50.32 34.54
C SER A 90 -9.35 -50.76 35.99
N SER A 91 -9.81 -49.99 36.97
CA SER A 91 -10.06 -50.48 38.32
C SER A 91 -11.41 -49.96 38.79
N ASP A 92 -12.40 -50.83 38.66
CA ASP A 92 -13.75 -50.70 39.19
C ASP A 92 -13.70 -50.63 40.73
N ALA A 93 -14.24 -49.56 41.31
CA ALA A 93 -14.60 -49.51 42.72
C ALA A 93 -15.66 -48.41 42.95
N ASP A 94 -16.92 -48.84 42.96
CA ASP A 94 -18.06 -48.17 43.57
C ASP A 94 -17.71 -47.51 44.92
N GLY A 95 -18.01 -46.21 45.05
CA GLY A 95 -17.93 -45.50 46.32
C GLY A 95 -18.55 -44.09 46.20
N PRO A 96 -19.47 -43.69 47.11
CA PRO A 96 -20.17 -42.40 47.01
C PRO A 96 -19.20 -41.23 47.19
N PRO A 97 -19.48 -40.05 46.58
CA PRO A 97 -18.52 -38.97 46.47
C PRO A 97 -18.19 -38.39 47.84
N LYS A 98 -16.94 -38.58 48.28
CA LYS A 98 -16.37 -37.79 49.38
C LYS A 98 -16.02 -36.41 48.82
N ASP A 99 -16.88 -35.46 49.15
CA ASP A 99 -16.57 -34.08 49.45
C ASP A 99 -15.13 -33.94 50.00
N ASN A 100 -14.22 -33.59 49.11
CA ASN A 100 -12.85 -33.22 49.46
C ASN A 100 -12.68 -31.75 49.06
N GLY A 101 -13.09 -30.89 50.00
CA GLY A 101 -12.30 -29.73 50.35
C GLY A 101 -12.24 -28.68 49.26
N THR A 102 -13.30 -27.89 49.22
CA THR A 102 -13.26 -26.47 48.87
C THR A 102 -12.11 -25.79 49.64
N HIS A 103 -10.89 -25.88 49.12
CA HIS A 103 -9.82 -25.00 49.53
C HIS A 103 -10.12 -23.67 48.85
N ASP A 104 -11.05 -22.94 49.47
CA ASP A 104 -11.37 -21.54 49.20
C ASP A 104 -10.19 -20.68 49.72
N GLU A 105 -8.98 -21.00 49.25
CA GLU A 105 -7.93 -20.00 49.19
C GLU A 105 -8.38 -19.05 48.11
N LYS A 106 -9.00 -17.96 48.55
CA LYS A 106 -9.13 -16.73 47.77
C LYS A 106 -7.73 -16.39 47.25
N LEU A 107 -7.41 -16.90 46.06
CA LEU A 107 -6.33 -16.40 45.24
C LEU A 107 -6.66 -14.93 45.06
N GLN A 108 -6.00 -14.09 45.85
CA GLN A 108 -6.05 -12.66 45.63
C GLN A 108 -5.69 -12.47 44.16
N PRO A 109 -6.47 -11.71 43.38
CA PRO A 109 -6.05 -11.36 42.04
C PRO A 109 -4.76 -10.55 42.22
N LEU A 110 -3.63 -11.22 42.03
CA LEU A 110 -2.37 -10.55 41.82
C LEU A 110 -2.51 -9.90 40.46
N ASP A 111 -3.00 -8.65 40.46
CA ASP A 111 -2.79 -7.71 39.36
C ASP A 111 -1.28 -7.48 39.26
N HIS A 112 -0.59 -8.43 38.65
CA HIS A 112 0.77 -8.26 38.18
C HIS A 112 0.71 -7.31 36.98
N GLU A 113 0.65 -6.00 37.25
CA GLU A 113 1.01 -4.98 36.29
C GLU A 113 2.53 -5.04 36.07
N ASP A 114 2.96 -5.99 35.24
CA ASP A 114 4.32 -6.03 34.73
C ASP A 114 4.50 -4.83 33.79
N ASN A 115 4.88 -3.68 34.37
CA ASN A 115 5.38 -2.54 33.62
C ASN A 115 6.71 -2.93 32.95
N TYR A 116 6.62 -3.49 31.75
CA TYR A 116 7.75 -3.60 30.84
C TYR A 116 8.16 -2.20 30.39
N SER A 117 9.06 -1.59 31.16
CA SER A 117 9.79 -0.39 30.74
C SER A 117 10.83 -0.83 29.71
N ASP A 118 10.53 -0.67 28.42
CA ASP A 118 11.55 -0.69 27.36
C ASP A 118 12.39 0.61 27.48
N GLU A 119 13.10 0.79 28.60
CA GLU A 119 13.94 1.96 28.91
C GLU A 119 15.22 2.02 28.06
N ASP A 120 15.55 0.96 27.32
CA ASP A 120 16.80 0.83 26.57
C ASP A 120 16.71 1.18 25.08
N ARG A 121 15.67 1.91 24.63
CA ARG A 121 15.63 2.47 23.27
C ARG A 121 15.61 4.00 23.26
N TYR A 122 16.75 4.60 23.57
CA TYR A 122 16.98 6.01 23.26
C TYR A 122 17.09 6.20 21.74
N THR A 123 16.02 6.67 21.10
CA THR A 123 16.14 7.33 19.80
C THR A 123 16.56 8.77 20.05
N THR A 124 17.82 9.10 19.78
CA THR A 124 18.29 10.48 19.88
C THR A 124 17.67 11.32 18.76
N VAL A 125 16.94 12.36 19.14
CA VAL A 125 16.40 13.35 18.20
C VAL A 125 17.43 14.48 18.12
N LEU A 126 18.08 14.59 16.96
CA LEU A 126 19.01 15.67 16.66
C LEU A 126 18.23 16.83 16.01
N ILE A 127 18.16 17.97 16.71
CA ILE A 127 17.50 19.19 16.22
C ILE A 127 18.56 20.02 15.50
N GLU A 128 18.54 19.99 14.15
CA GLU A 128 19.37 20.88 13.32
C GLU A 128 18.59 22.16 13.02
N GLU A 129 19.22 23.31 13.20
CA GLU A 129 18.68 24.59 12.75
C GLU A 129 18.80 24.67 11.21
N VAL A 130 17.65 24.79 10.53
CA VAL A 130 17.55 24.89 9.07
C VAL A 130 16.83 26.18 8.69
N ASP A 131 17.42 26.93 7.76
CA ASP A 131 16.82 28.13 7.18
C ASP A 131 15.90 27.75 6.01
N VAL A 132 14.68 28.32 6.01
CA VAL A 132 13.62 28.00 5.05
C VAL A 132 13.53 29.12 4.01
N THR A 133 14.22 28.94 2.89
CA THR A 133 14.18 29.89 1.77
C THR A 133 13.23 29.41 0.68
N ARG A 134 12.81 30.31 -0.23
CA ARG A 134 11.96 29.96 -1.40
C ARG A 134 12.57 28.85 -2.30
N GLN A 135 13.87 28.58 -2.15
CA GLN A 135 14.58 27.55 -2.91
C GLN A 135 14.77 26.23 -2.15
N GLY A 136 14.38 26.14 -0.87
CA GLY A 136 14.45 24.91 -0.06
C GLY A 136 14.98 25.13 1.35
N LEU A 137 15.07 24.03 2.11
CA LEU A 137 15.69 24.00 3.45
C LEU A 137 17.22 23.90 3.31
N LYS A 138 17.95 24.82 3.93
CA LYS A 138 19.43 24.81 4.00
C LYS A 138 19.86 24.67 5.45
N LYS A 139 20.84 23.79 5.71
CA LYS A 139 21.45 23.65 7.05
C LYS A 139 22.23 24.92 7.38
N LEU A 140 22.07 25.45 8.58
CA LEU A 140 22.87 26.57 9.08
C LEU A 140 24.15 25.97 9.70
N ASP A 141 25.28 26.11 9.02
CA ASP A 141 26.57 25.78 9.63
C ASP A 141 26.96 26.95 10.54
N ARG A 142 26.86 26.73 11.87
CA ARG A 142 27.30 27.70 12.88
C ARG A 142 28.82 27.74 12.87
N GLU A 143 29.36 28.86 12.40
CA GLU A 143 30.76 29.13 12.10
C GLU A 143 31.69 28.86 13.31
N GLU A 144 32.67 27.98 13.11
CA GLU A 144 34.03 28.16 13.64
C GLU A 144 34.91 28.48 12.42
N GLU A 145 35.63 29.60 12.51
CA GLU A 145 36.51 30.17 11.50
C GLU A 145 37.82 29.35 11.30
N GLU A 146 38.49 29.62 10.17
CA GLU A 146 39.84 29.19 9.74
C GLU A 146 39.84 27.81 9.00
N ASP A 147 40.09 27.68 7.69
CA ASP A 147 41.14 28.31 6.87
C ASP A 147 40.73 28.50 5.39
N GLU A 148 41.24 29.59 4.82
CA GLU A 148 41.29 29.87 3.39
C GLU A 148 42.12 28.83 2.62
N ALA A 149 41.61 28.34 1.48
CA ALA A 149 42.40 28.26 0.24
C ALA A 149 41.56 27.78 -0.96
N ASN A 150 41.38 28.70 -1.90
CA ASN A 150 41.58 28.48 -3.33
C ASN A 150 40.52 27.66 -4.12
N ALA A 151 39.68 28.38 -4.87
CA ALA A 151 39.92 28.57 -6.32
C ALA A 151 38.63 28.98 -7.02
N GLN A 152 38.66 30.24 -7.47
CA GLN A 152 37.79 30.85 -8.45
C GLN A 152 37.56 29.95 -9.68
N GLN A 153 36.32 29.91 -10.18
CA GLN A 153 36.04 30.33 -11.56
C GLN A 153 34.55 30.64 -11.75
N GLN A 154 34.29 31.95 -11.75
CA GLN A 154 33.45 32.68 -12.71
C GLN A 154 33.22 31.91 -14.04
N SER A 155 32.14 32.04 -14.79
CA SER A 155 30.97 32.91 -14.81
C SER A 155 30.16 32.55 -16.07
N GLN A 156 28.95 33.12 -16.18
CA GLN A 156 28.19 33.37 -17.42
C GLN A 156 27.40 32.21 -18.06
N SER A 157 26.09 32.27 -17.84
CA SER A 157 25.11 32.19 -18.94
C SER A 157 25.37 33.32 -19.94
N PRO A 158 25.20 33.13 -21.26
CA PRO A 158 23.85 33.17 -21.83
C PRO A 158 23.65 32.28 -23.07
N GLY A 159 22.42 32.18 -23.55
CA GLY A 159 22.15 31.85 -24.94
C GLY A 159 21.33 30.60 -25.16
N GLY A 160 20.06 30.82 -25.51
CA GLY A 160 19.17 29.76 -25.98
C GLY A 160 19.69 29.07 -27.23
N ARG A 161 19.38 27.78 -27.34
CA ARG A 161 19.42 27.07 -28.61
C ARG A 161 18.11 26.30 -28.77
N LEU A 162 17.25 26.87 -29.61
CA LEU A 162 16.26 26.13 -30.37
C LEU A 162 16.97 24.98 -31.09
N THR A 163 16.65 23.74 -30.73
CA THR A 163 16.96 22.58 -31.55
C THR A 163 15.65 22.06 -32.13
N GLU A 164 15.39 22.58 -33.32
CA GLU A 164 14.78 21.94 -34.48
C GLU A 164 14.09 20.58 -34.29
N ASP A 165 12.80 20.66 -34.59
CA ASP A 165 11.91 19.63 -35.09
C ASP A 165 12.61 18.60 -35.98
N LYS A 166 12.87 17.41 -35.44
CA LYS A 166 13.05 16.20 -36.25
C LYS A 166 11.70 15.53 -36.46
N GLY A 167 11.11 15.87 -37.60
CA GLY A 167 9.90 15.28 -38.15
C GLY A 167 9.94 13.76 -38.14
N SER A 168 9.10 13.16 -37.30
CA SER A 168 8.66 11.79 -37.50
C SER A 168 7.46 11.82 -38.46
N THR A 169 7.71 11.47 -39.71
CA THR A 169 6.71 11.32 -40.76
C THR A 169 5.84 10.09 -40.52
N SER A 170 5.08 10.07 -39.42
CA SER A 170 3.97 9.13 -39.29
C SER A 170 2.83 9.64 -40.19
N LYS A 171 2.75 9.08 -41.40
CA LYS A 171 1.61 9.27 -42.31
C LYS A 171 0.32 9.04 -41.52
N LYS A 172 -0.44 10.10 -41.25
CA LYS A 172 -1.80 9.98 -40.71
C LYS A 172 -2.61 9.21 -41.76
N ARG A 173 -3.00 7.99 -41.45
CA ARG A 173 -3.82 7.14 -42.33
C ARG A 173 -5.14 7.86 -42.59
N ARG A 174 -5.49 8.06 -43.86
CA ARG A 174 -6.81 8.55 -44.27
C ARG A 174 -7.88 7.66 -43.65
N TRP A 175 -8.86 8.28 -43.02
CA TRP A 175 -10.05 7.63 -42.49
C TRP A 175 -10.78 6.95 -43.65
N THR A 176 -10.70 5.62 -43.76
CA THR A 176 -11.50 4.86 -44.73
C THR A 176 -12.64 4.18 -43.97
N LYS A 177 -13.84 4.22 -44.56
CA LYS A 177 -15.11 3.74 -43.99
C LYS A 177 -15.09 2.24 -43.61
N ASN A 178 -14.08 1.49 -44.08
CA ASN A 178 -14.00 0.03 -43.94
C ASN A 178 -13.05 -0.45 -42.84
N ALA A 179 -12.47 0.42 -42.01
CA ALA A 179 -11.71 -0.01 -40.83
C ALA A 179 -11.73 1.03 -39.69
N PRO A 180 -12.88 1.27 -39.03
CA PRO A 180 -12.93 2.13 -37.87
C PRO A 180 -12.39 1.36 -36.66
N ASN A 181 -11.26 1.84 -36.12
CA ASN A 181 -10.78 1.52 -34.78
C ASN A 181 -10.20 0.10 -34.56
N ARG A 182 -8.93 -0.11 -34.96
CA ARG A 182 -8.09 -1.08 -34.25
C ARG A 182 -7.63 -0.43 -32.94
N ASP A 183 -8.00 -1.03 -31.82
CA ASP A 183 -7.70 -0.54 -30.48
C ASP A 183 -6.23 -0.18 -30.33
N LYS A 184 -5.95 1.12 -30.32
CA LYS A 184 -4.62 1.62 -29.97
C LYS A 184 -4.41 1.27 -28.51
N THR A 185 -3.46 0.38 -28.22
CA THR A 185 -3.06 0.13 -26.84
C THR A 185 -2.60 1.46 -26.24
N LYS A 186 -3.31 1.92 -25.20
CA LYS A 186 -3.01 3.19 -24.55
C LYS A 186 -1.57 3.12 -24.02
N LYS A 187 -0.70 4.02 -24.49
CA LYS A 187 0.64 4.17 -23.93
C LYS A 187 0.49 4.39 -22.43
N LYS A 188 1.11 3.53 -21.62
CA LYS A 188 1.10 3.69 -20.16
C LYS A 188 1.84 5.01 -19.86
N ARG A 189 1.22 5.86 -19.04
CA ARG A 189 1.87 7.09 -18.55
C ARG A 189 3.13 6.67 -17.79
N PRO A 190 4.27 7.36 -17.94
CA PRO A 190 5.44 7.06 -17.14
C PRO A 190 5.04 7.28 -15.67
N ARG A 191 5.13 6.21 -14.87
CA ARG A 191 5.10 6.33 -13.42
C ARG A 191 6.55 6.38 -12.96
N TYR A 192 6.86 7.23 -12.00
CA TYR A 192 8.13 7.14 -11.32
C TYR A 192 8.09 5.86 -10.48
N GLU A 193 8.66 4.80 -11.03
CA GLU A 193 9.05 3.61 -10.26
C GLU A 193 9.89 4.07 -9.06
N ALA A 194 9.66 3.45 -7.90
CA ALA A 194 10.52 3.66 -6.75
C ALA A 194 11.98 3.30 -7.11
N LYS A 195 12.97 3.86 -6.40
CA LYS A 195 14.41 3.59 -6.70
C LYS A 195 14.73 2.08 -6.76
N ALA A 196 14.08 1.28 -5.91
CA ALA A 196 14.22 -0.19 -5.89
C ALA A 196 13.66 -0.85 -7.16
N GLU A 197 12.45 -0.47 -7.58
CA GLU A 197 11.80 -0.97 -8.79
C GLU A 197 12.64 -0.62 -10.04
N ARG A 198 13.18 0.60 -10.11
CA ARG A 198 14.08 1.03 -11.20
C ARG A 198 15.35 0.20 -11.31
N LYS A 199 15.90 -0.27 -10.17
CA LYS A 199 17.07 -1.17 -10.18
C LYS A 199 16.71 -2.54 -10.75
N ILE A 200 15.53 -3.07 -10.40
CA ILE A 200 15.04 -4.36 -10.87
C ILE A 200 14.75 -4.31 -12.38
N THR A 201 14.08 -3.26 -12.87
CA THR A 201 13.81 -3.09 -14.31
C THR A 201 15.09 -2.94 -15.11
N ARG A 202 16.06 -2.14 -14.64
CA ARG A 202 17.39 -2.00 -15.29
C ARG A 202 18.16 -3.32 -15.34
N SER A 203 18.09 -4.15 -14.29
CA SER A 203 18.69 -5.48 -14.29
C SER A 203 18.03 -6.43 -15.30
N LYS A 204 16.70 -6.37 -15.40
CA LYS A 204 15.91 -7.17 -16.34
C LYS A 204 16.17 -6.78 -17.81
N GLU A 205 16.32 -5.50 -18.09
CA GLU A 205 16.68 -5.01 -19.43
C GLU A 205 18.09 -5.44 -19.83
N ARG A 206 19.07 -5.33 -18.92
CA ARG A 206 20.46 -5.79 -19.16
C ARG A 206 20.51 -7.29 -19.45
N SER A 207 19.85 -8.11 -18.66
CA SER A 207 19.81 -9.56 -18.88
C SER A 207 19.08 -9.94 -20.17
N GLY A 208 18.01 -9.23 -20.56
CA GLY A 208 17.35 -9.39 -21.84
C GLY A 208 18.25 -9.05 -23.03
N GLY A 209 18.98 -7.93 -22.95
CA GLY A 209 19.94 -7.50 -23.98
C GLY A 209 21.11 -8.48 -24.14
N MET A 210 21.64 -9.03 -23.04
CA MET A 210 22.69 -10.05 -23.11
C MET A 210 22.21 -11.34 -23.75
N LYS A 211 21.01 -11.83 -23.40
CA LYS A 211 20.41 -13.02 -24.01
C LYS A 211 20.18 -12.85 -25.51
N ALA A 212 19.68 -11.68 -25.93
CA ALA A 212 19.50 -11.36 -27.35
C ALA A 212 20.84 -11.28 -28.10
N LYS A 213 21.88 -10.70 -27.48
CA LYS A 213 23.23 -10.62 -28.05
C LYS A 213 23.88 -12.01 -28.18
N ALA A 214 23.71 -12.88 -27.20
CA ALA A 214 24.20 -14.26 -27.24
C ALA A 214 23.52 -15.07 -28.35
N LYS A 215 22.18 -14.97 -28.47
CA LYS A 215 21.43 -15.58 -29.57
C LYS A 215 21.85 -15.07 -30.94
N ARG A 216 22.17 -13.77 -31.07
CA ARG A 216 22.67 -13.21 -32.32
C ARG A 216 24.07 -13.74 -32.64
N LYS A 217 24.96 -13.87 -31.66
CA LYS A 217 26.31 -14.41 -31.86
C LYS A 217 26.31 -15.91 -32.21
N GLY A 218 25.46 -16.70 -31.56
CA GLY A 218 25.32 -18.14 -31.88
C GLY A 218 24.54 -18.45 -33.16
N ARG A 219 24.03 -17.43 -33.87
CA ARG A 219 23.41 -17.58 -35.21
C ARG A 219 24.41 -17.42 -36.36
N TYR A 220 25.65 -17.02 -36.06
CA TYR A 220 26.74 -16.78 -37.00
C TYR A 220 27.91 -17.76 -36.80
N THR A 221 27.66 -18.88 -36.14
CA THR A 221 28.57 -20.01 -35.97
C THR A 221 27.91 -21.26 -36.52
#